data_AF-A0A6G3MHB2-F1
#
_entry.id   AF-A0A6G3MHB2-F1
#
_cell.length_a   1.000
_cell.length_b   1.000
_cell.length_c   1.000
_cell.angle_alpha   90.00
_cell.angle_beta   90.00
_cell.angle_gamma   90.00
#
_symmetry.space_group_name_H-M   'P 1'
#
loop_
_entity.id
_entity.type
_entity.pdbx_description
1 polymer ?
#
loop_
_entity_poly.entity_id
_entity_poly.type
_entity_poly.pdbx_seq_one_letter_code
_entity_poly.pdbx_strand_id
1 'polypeptide(L)'
;MSEDFLKKAIDTITQATEEDNKGKYESALNLYCHGIELFRLCIKYEVQKGNACNAILAKCDEYLNRAEEIKKFLNEKKNKQPVAEGGTSKCKNDDNEESKRLKNQLKCAKS
;
A
#
# COMPACT_ATOMS: atom_id res chain seq x y z
N MET A 1 -5.92 -15.87 22.01
CA MET A 1 -4.70 -15.12 21.67
C MET A 1 -4.50 -15.05 20.16
N SER A 2 -4.41 -16.14 19.38
CA SER A 2 -4.36 -16.07 17.90
C SER A 2 -5.70 -15.69 17.25
N GLU A 3 -6.81 -16.22 17.77
CA GLU A 3 -8.17 -15.94 17.27
C GLU A 3 -8.57 -14.47 17.40
N ASP A 4 -8.03 -13.75 18.41
CA ASP A 4 -8.32 -12.34 18.64
C ASP A 4 -7.77 -11.46 17.50
N PHE A 5 -6.57 -11.79 17.01
CA PHE A 5 -5.98 -11.13 15.86
C PHE A 5 -6.76 -11.44 14.57
N LEU A 6 -7.26 -12.67 14.43
CA LEU A 6 -8.01 -13.09 13.23
C LEU A 6 -9.34 -12.35 13.13
N LYS A 7 -10.10 -12.29 14.24
CA LYS A 7 -11.35 -11.53 14.29
C LYS A 7 -11.12 -10.05 14.01
N LYS A 8 -10.07 -9.47 14.59
CA LYS A 8 -9.73 -8.06 14.36
C LYS A 8 -9.30 -7.80 12.91
N ALA A 9 -8.60 -8.74 12.27
CA ALA A 9 -8.23 -8.64 10.87
C ALA A 9 -9.48 -8.61 9.97
N ILE A 10 -10.43 -9.53 10.21
CA ILE A 10 -11.68 -9.61 9.45
C ILE A 10 -12.49 -8.32 9.60
N ASP A 11 -12.61 -7.79 10.83
CA ASP A 11 -13.32 -6.53 11.09
C ASP A 11 -12.68 -5.35 10.35
N THR A 12 -11.35 -5.25 10.42
CA THR A 12 -10.57 -4.20 9.74
C THR A 12 -10.73 -4.26 8.22
N ILE A 13 -10.68 -5.45 7.62
CA ILE A 13 -10.86 -5.65 6.18
C ILE A 13 -12.30 -5.39 5.73
N THR A 14 -13.28 -5.72 6.58
CA THR A 14 -14.67 -5.42 6.32
C THR A 14 -14.87 -3.91 6.22
N GLN A 15 -14.33 -3.17 7.19
CA GLN A 15 -14.31 -1.71 7.17
C GLN A 15 -13.56 -1.15 5.94
N ALA A 16 -12.42 -1.74 5.57
CA ALA A 16 -11.69 -1.34 4.36
C ALA A 16 -12.56 -1.44 3.10
N THR A 17 -13.31 -2.54 2.98
CA THR A 17 -14.17 -2.83 1.83
C THR A 17 -15.38 -1.89 1.80
N GLU A 18 -15.94 -1.54 2.96
CA GLU A 18 -16.98 -0.50 3.04
C GLU A 18 -16.47 0.86 2.59
N GLU A 19 -15.28 1.27 3.03
CA GLU A 19 -14.71 2.57 2.64
C GLU A 19 -14.30 2.58 1.16
N ASP A 20 -13.85 1.46 0.60
CA ASP A 20 -13.60 1.28 -0.84
C ASP A 20 -14.89 1.47 -1.65
N ASN A 21 -15.98 0.82 -1.24
CA ASN A 21 -17.30 1.00 -1.88
C ASN A 21 -17.85 2.43 -1.75
N LYS A 22 -17.50 3.16 -0.68
CA LYS A 22 -17.83 4.58 -0.50
C LYS A 22 -16.93 5.51 -1.33
N GLY A 23 -15.95 4.99 -2.05
CA GLY A 23 -14.98 5.76 -2.85
C GLY A 23 -13.91 6.47 -2.01
N LYS A 24 -13.76 6.10 -0.74
CA LYS A 24 -12.74 6.64 0.18
C LYS A 24 -11.47 5.80 0.13
N TYR A 25 -10.87 5.80 -1.05
CA TYR A 25 -9.70 5.02 -1.42
C TYR A 25 -8.48 5.21 -0.50
N GLU A 26 -8.22 6.43 -0.01
CA GLU A 26 -7.08 6.69 0.89
C GLU A 26 -7.25 6.03 2.27
N SER A 27 -8.47 6.06 2.81
CA SER A 27 -8.80 5.40 4.08
C SER A 27 -8.81 3.88 3.92
N ALA A 28 -9.43 3.40 2.84
CA ALA A 28 -9.48 1.98 2.49
C ALA A 28 -8.08 1.38 2.36
N LEU A 29 -7.15 2.06 1.68
CA LEU A 29 -5.77 1.61 1.53
C LEU A 29 -5.08 1.38 2.89
N ASN A 30 -5.27 2.31 3.83
CA ASN A 30 -4.65 2.23 5.15
C ASN A 30 -5.22 1.06 5.96
N LEU A 31 -6.54 0.86 5.89
CA LEU A 31 -7.22 -0.27 6.53
C LEU A 31 -6.81 -1.62 5.91
N TYR A 32 -6.67 -1.70 4.58
CA TYR A 32 -6.16 -2.90 3.91
C TYR A 32 -4.75 -3.27 4.39
N CYS A 33 -3.84 -2.31 4.50
CA CYS A 33 -2.50 -2.56 5.06
C CYS A 33 -2.58 -3.09 6.50
N HIS A 34 -3.41 -2.49 7.35
CA HIS A 34 -3.53 -2.92 8.75
C HIS A 34 -4.12 -4.33 8.88
N GLY A 35 -5.13 -4.66 8.07
CA GLY A 35 -5.72 -6.01 8.04
C GLY A 35 -4.71 -7.09 7.63
N ILE A 36 -3.86 -6.79 6.63
CA ILE A 36 -2.81 -7.71 6.16
C ILE A 36 -1.74 -7.94 7.24
N GLU A 37 -1.34 -6.88 7.97
CA GLU A 37 -0.42 -7.03 9.11
C GLU A 37 -0.99 -7.93 10.21
N LEU A 38 -2.29 -7.80 10.52
CA LEU A 38 -2.95 -8.66 11.49
C LEU A 38 -2.98 -10.12 11.03
N PHE A 39 -3.26 -10.40 9.75
CA PHE A 39 -3.19 -11.76 9.22
C PHE A 39 -1.77 -12.34 9.27
N ARG A 40 -0.74 -11.53 9.02
CA ARG A 40 0.65 -11.97 9.18
C ARG A 40 0.99 -12.32 10.63
N LEU A 41 0.48 -11.56 11.59
CA LEU A 41 0.60 -11.88 13.01
C LEU A 41 -0.13 -13.18 13.35
N CYS A 42 -1.34 -13.40 12.83
CA CYS A 42 -2.05 -14.68 12.97
C CYS A 42 -1.17 -15.84 12.49
N ILE A 43 -0.61 -15.75 11.28
CA ILE A 43 0.27 -16.79 10.71
C ILE A 43 1.51 -17.03 11.59
N LYS A 44 2.09 -15.96 12.15
CA LYS A 44 3.27 -16.05 13.02
C LYS A 44 2.99 -16.79 14.34
N TYR A 45 1.80 -16.60 14.92
CA TYR A 45 1.43 -17.16 16.22
C TYR A 45 0.62 -18.45 16.14
N GLU A 46 -0.02 -18.74 15.01
CA GLU A 46 -0.65 -20.03 14.70
C GLU A 46 0.46 -21.08 14.45
N VAL A 47 0.87 -21.78 15.50
CA VAL A 47 1.87 -22.86 15.44
C VAL A 47 1.30 -24.15 14.80
N GLN A 48 0.00 -24.24 14.55
CA GLN A 48 -0.63 -25.43 13.97
C GLN A 48 -0.75 -25.36 12.43
N LYS A 49 0.28 -25.91 11.80
CA LYS A 49 0.42 -26.21 10.37
C LYS A 49 -0.83 -26.92 9.81
N GLY A 50 -1.53 -26.28 8.87
CA GLY A 50 -2.63 -26.88 8.11
C GLY A 50 -3.22 -25.94 7.06
N ASN A 51 -4.18 -26.43 6.28
CA ASN A 51 -4.83 -25.72 5.15
C ASN A 51 -5.38 -24.32 5.48
N ALA A 52 -5.65 -24.03 6.76
CA ALA A 52 -6.13 -22.72 7.22
C ALA A 52 -5.11 -21.58 6.95
N CYS A 53 -3.81 -21.86 7.09
CA CYS A 53 -2.78 -20.87 6.82
C CYS A 53 -2.74 -20.47 5.33
N ASN A 54 -2.92 -21.44 4.44
CA ASN A 54 -3.00 -21.20 3.00
C ASN A 54 -4.24 -20.39 2.62
N ALA A 55 -5.38 -20.63 3.28
CA ALA A 55 -6.59 -19.84 3.06
C ALA A 55 -6.40 -18.38 3.50
N ILE A 56 -5.75 -18.14 4.64
CA ILE A 56 -5.45 -16.78 5.13
C ILE A 56 -4.47 -16.07 4.18
N LEU A 57 -3.44 -16.77 3.70
CA LEU A 57 -2.49 -16.22 2.72
C LEU A 57 -3.16 -15.88 1.39
N ALA A 58 -3.99 -16.77 0.85
CA ALA A 58 -4.74 -16.52 -0.38
C ALA A 58 -5.64 -15.27 -0.24
N LYS A 59 -6.25 -15.07 0.93
CA LYS A 59 -7.00 -13.85 1.23
C LYS A 59 -6.12 -12.61 1.36
N CYS A 60 -4.95 -12.73 1.99
CA CYS A 60 -3.99 -11.62 2.02
C CYS A 60 -3.62 -11.17 0.62
N ASP A 61 -3.30 -12.10 -0.29
CA ASP A 61 -2.92 -11.78 -1.67
C ASP A 61 -4.06 -11.08 -2.43
N GLU A 62 -5.31 -11.54 -2.23
CA GLU A 62 -6.49 -10.90 -2.82
C GLU A 62 -6.63 -9.44 -2.37
N TYR A 63 -6.49 -9.17 -1.06
CA TYR A 63 -6.56 -7.82 -0.51
C TYR A 63 -5.35 -6.95 -0.87
N LEU A 64 -4.17 -7.54 -1.02
CA LEU A 64 -2.95 -6.85 -1.42
C LEU A 64 -3.08 -6.36 -2.88
N ASN A 65 -3.56 -7.23 -3.78
CA ASN A 65 -3.85 -6.83 -5.16
C ASN A 65 -4.83 -5.65 -5.21
N ARG A 66 -5.92 -5.71 -4.43
CA ARG A 66 -6.89 -4.60 -4.37
C ARG A 66 -6.26 -3.31 -3.85
N ALA A 67 -5.43 -3.39 -2.81
CA ALA A 67 -4.70 -2.24 -2.28
C ALA A 67 -3.75 -1.62 -3.33
N GLU A 68 -3.09 -2.44 -4.15
CA GLU A 68 -2.25 -1.95 -5.25
C GLU A 68 -3.06 -1.24 -6.33
N GLU A 69 -4.22 -1.75 -6.71
CA GLU A 69 -5.13 -1.09 -7.65
C GLU A 69 -5.57 0.28 -7.11
N ILE A 70 -5.99 0.34 -5.84
CA ILE A 70 -6.39 1.58 -5.17
C ILE A 70 -5.22 2.58 -5.16
N LYS A 71 -4.00 2.12 -4.87
CA LYS A 71 -2.79 2.97 -4.88
C LYS A 71 -2.48 3.50 -6.27
N LYS A 72 -2.60 2.68 -7.32
CA LYS A 72 -2.44 3.10 -8.72
C LYS A 72 -3.49 4.14 -9.09
N PHE A 73 -4.75 3.90 -8.78
CA PHE A 73 -5.84 4.84 -9.02
C PHE A 73 -5.61 6.20 -8.34
N LEU A 74 -5.17 6.20 -7.08
CA LEU A 74 -4.81 7.42 -6.35
C LEU A 74 -3.63 8.16 -6.99
N ASN A 75 -2.62 7.43 -7.47
CA ASN A 75 -1.46 8.01 -8.14
C ASN A 75 -1.83 8.60 -9.51
N GLU A 76 -2.63 7.90 -10.31
CA GLU A 76 -3.14 8.40 -11.59
C GLU A 76 -4.01 9.64 -11.40
N LYS A 77 -4.85 9.66 -10.36
CA LYS A 77 -5.68 10.83 -10.01
C LYS A 77 -4.82 12.03 -9.61
N LYS A 78 -3.67 11.82 -8.96
CA LYS A 78 -2.69 12.88 -8.67
C LYS A 78 -1.95 13.36 -9.92
N ASN A 79 -1.65 12.47 -10.87
CA ASN A 79 -0.94 12.82 -12.11
C ASN A 79 -1.82 13.50 -13.17
N LYS A 80 -3.15 13.49 -13.03
CA LYS A 80 -4.08 14.23 -13.89
C LYS A 80 -4.37 15.66 -13.43
N GLN A 81 -3.82 16.10 -12.30
CA GLN A 81 -3.89 17.51 -11.91
C GLN A 81 -2.74 18.26 -12.61
N PRO A 82 -3.00 19.36 -13.32
CA PRO A 82 -1.94 20.18 -13.88
C PRO A 82 -1.10 20.66 -12.70
N VAL A 83 0.22 20.52 -12.83
CA VAL A 83 1.21 20.90 -11.83
C VAL A 83 0.92 22.30 -11.29
N ALA A 84 0.43 22.35 -10.05
CA ALA A 84 0.49 23.51 -9.18
C ALA A 84 1.00 23.00 -7.82
N GLU A 85 2.32 23.07 -7.70
CA GLU A 85 3.09 23.43 -6.51
C GLU A 85 2.57 23.02 -5.11
N GLY A 86 3.34 22.15 -4.45
CA GLY A 86 3.46 22.11 -2.99
C GLY A 86 2.49 21.18 -2.25
N GLY A 87 2.98 20.06 -1.71
CA GLY A 87 2.17 19.26 -0.79
C GLY A 87 2.75 17.90 -0.41
N THR A 88 3.65 17.92 0.56
CA THR A 88 4.26 16.77 1.25
C THR A 88 3.28 15.65 1.62
N SER A 89 3.57 14.42 1.21
CA SER A 89 3.13 13.20 1.91
C SER A 89 4.22 12.14 1.77
N LYS A 90 5.11 12.16 2.77
CA LYS A 90 6.28 11.30 2.89
C LYS A 90 5.87 9.93 3.41
N CYS A 91 5.58 8.98 2.52
CA CYS A 91 5.93 7.59 2.77
C CYS A 91 7.33 7.38 2.20
N LYS A 92 8.30 7.12 3.08
CA LYS A 92 9.70 6.92 2.72
C LYS A 92 9.82 5.68 1.85
N ASN A 93 10.27 5.85 0.61
CA ASN A 93 11.17 4.91 -0.04
C ASN A 93 12.33 5.73 -0.59
N ASP A 94 13.49 5.45 -0.01
CA ASP A 94 14.79 6.00 -0.37
C ASP A 94 15.31 5.12 -1.50
N ASP A 95 15.33 5.63 -2.74
CA ASP A 95 16.14 5.06 -3.81
C ASP A 95 16.46 6.14 -4.85
N ASN A 96 17.61 6.78 -4.62
CA ASN A 96 18.60 7.15 -5.64
C ASN A 96 18.19 8.15 -6.74
N GLU A 97 18.16 9.44 -6.39
CA GLU A 97 18.22 10.56 -7.35
C GLU A 97 19.60 11.25 -7.28
N GLU A 98 20.66 10.52 -7.61
CA GLU A 98 21.99 11.09 -7.91
C GLU A 98 22.30 10.99 -9.42
N SER A 99 21.45 11.56 -10.28
CA SER A 99 21.75 11.63 -11.72
C SER A 99 21.33 12.91 -12.45
N LYS A 100 20.78 13.91 -11.75
CA LYS A 100 20.30 15.15 -12.40
C LYS A 100 21.26 16.34 -12.33
N ARG A 101 22.47 16.20 -11.77
CA ARG A 101 23.45 17.32 -11.69
C ARG A 101 24.50 17.38 -12.81
N LEU A 102 24.68 16.33 -13.62
CA LEU A 102 25.80 16.26 -14.58
C LEU A 102 25.48 16.71 -16.02
N LYS A 103 24.21 16.93 -16.40
CA LYS A 103 23.87 17.27 -17.80
C LYS A 103 23.87 18.77 -18.11
N ASN A 104 23.91 19.65 -17.10
CA ASN A 104 23.82 21.09 -17.32
C ASN A 104 25.17 21.81 -17.46
N GLN A 105 26.30 21.10 -17.39
CA GLN A 105 27.64 21.72 -17.54
C GLN A 105 28.24 21.58 -18.96
N LEU A 106 27.64 20.81 -19.88
CA LEU A 106 28.23 20.57 -21.21
C LEU A 106 27.73 21.53 -22.32
N LYS A 107 27.30 22.74 -21.97
CA LYS A 107 26.79 23.74 -22.95
C LYS A 107 27.65 24.99 -23.11
N CYS A 108 28.90 24.99 -22.64
CA CYS A 108 29.83 26.09 -22.86
C CYS A 108 31.25 25.58 -23.16
N ALA A 109 31.46 25.01 -24.34
CA ALA A 109 32.78 24.90 -24.97
C ALA A 109 32.61 24.38 -26.41
N LYS A 110 32.45 25.32 -27.36
CA LYS A 110 32.86 25.28 -28.78
C LYS A 110 32.10 26.36 -29.56
N SER A 111 32.52 27.60 -29.38
CA SER A 111 32.75 28.52 -30.50
C SER A 111 34.26 28.61 -30.71
#